data_AF-A0A645ETR3-F1
#
_entry.id   AF-A0A645ETR3-F1
#
_cell.length_a   1.000
_cell.length_b   1.000
_cell.length_c   1.000
_cell.angle_alpha   90.00
_cell.angle_beta   90.00
_cell.angle_gamma   90.00
#
_symmetry.space_group_name_H-M   'P 1'
#
loop_
_entity.id
_entity.type
_entity.pdbx_description
1 polymer ?
#
loop_
_entity_poly.entity_id
_entity_poly.type
_entity_poly.pdbx_seq_one_letter_code
_entity_poly.pdbx_strand_id
1 'polypeptide(L)'
;MGSVSSGISSDNAIYIPYNAAIKYIFGTQTEPSITAVAKEVSGVDAAIENIKAVLTENYPKGNFSVTDAGSAMDAATSSANTLAMLLFAVATIVFVVGGIGIMNVLFVSVQERTPEIGILKAIGCPSGSILLEFLLEAVFMGLAGGVLGVVLSFGIIPLIEMFGMRLETSLMGYMLAIIFALATATLFGFYPAYKASKLVPIEALTLN
;
A
#
# COMPACT_ATOMS: atom_id res chain seq x y z
N MET A 1 3.89 8.81 14.99
CA MET A 1 3.48 8.95 16.40
C MET A 1 3.44 7.54 16.98
N GLY A 2 4.44 7.16 17.75
CA GLY A 2 4.67 5.76 18.13
C GLY A 2 4.22 5.49 19.55
N SER A 3 3.26 4.59 19.74
CA SER A 3 3.10 3.93 21.03
C SER A 3 4.26 2.95 21.18
N VAL A 4 5.12 3.19 22.16
CA VAL A 4 6.10 2.16 22.56
C VAL A 4 5.38 1.11 23.40
N SER A 5 5.75 -0.15 23.18
CA SER A 5 5.29 -1.35 23.87
C SER A 5 5.43 -1.33 25.41
N SER A 6 5.95 -0.25 26.00
CA SER A 6 6.25 -0.13 27.43
C SER A 6 5.18 0.61 28.24
N GLY A 7 4.02 0.93 27.65
CA GLY A 7 2.87 1.49 28.38
C GLY A 7 2.97 2.96 28.79
N ILE A 8 4.07 3.65 28.45
CA ILE A 8 4.24 5.09 28.70
C ILE A 8 4.16 5.82 27.35
N SER A 9 3.07 6.55 27.15
CA SER A 9 2.95 7.47 26.02
C SER A 9 3.87 8.67 26.25
N SER A 10 4.72 9.00 25.28
CA SER A 10 5.57 10.20 25.34
C SER A 10 4.76 11.49 25.49
N ASP A 11 3.50 11.49 25.04
CA ASP A 11 2.60 12.64 25.14
C ASP A 11 2.08 12.88 26.57
N ASN A 12 2.17 11.87 27.45
CA ASN A 12 1.73 11.94 28.85
C ASN A 12 2.89 11.82 29.84
N ALA A 13 4.14 12.01 29.37
CA ALA A 13 5.34 11.87 30.19
C ALA A 13 5.90 13.24 30.62
N ILE A 14 6.34 13.35 31.87
CA ILE A 14 7.07 14.51 32.39
C ILE A 14 8.55 14.11 32.52
N TYR A 15 9.43 14.86 31.88
CA TYR A 15 10.87 14.64 31.94
C TYR A 15 11.50 15.50 33.04
N ILE A 16 12.19 14.85 33.98
CA ILE A 16 12.84 15.50 35.12
C ILE A 16 14.29 15.01 35.17
N PRO A 17 15.28 15.88 35.49
CA PRO A 17 16.67 15.44 35.70
C PRO A 17 16.77 14.36 36.79
N TYR A 18 17.51 13.29 36.51
CA TYR A 18 17.65 12.12 37.40
C TYR A 18 18.04 12.50 38.84
N ASN A 19 19.03 13.40 38.99
CA ASN A 19 19.49 13.84 40.31
C ASN A 19 18.40 14.57 41.11
N ALA A 20 17.51 15.31 40.44
CA ALA A 20 16.39 15.98 41.08
C ALA A 20 15.29 14.99 41.48
N ALA A 21 15.02 14.00 40.61
CA ALA A 21 14.02 12.96 40.86
C ALA A 21 14.38 12.10 42.10
N ILE A 22 15.64 11.69 42.24
CA ILE A 22 16.10 10.93 43.43
C ILE A 22 16.03 11.79 44.70
N LYS A 23 16.52 13.03 44.63
CA LYS A 23 16.65 13.89 45.82
C LYS A 23 15.30 14.37 46.37
N TYR A 24 14.32 14.64 45.49
CA TYR A 24 13.09 15.32 45.88
C TYR A 24 11.80 14.51 45.68
N ILE A 25 11.81 13.41 44.91
CA ILE A 25 10.57 12.68 44.54
C ILE A 25 10.61 11.21 45.00
N PHE A 26 11.60 10.43 44.55
CA PHE A 26 11.57 8.96 44.67
C PHE A 26 12.48 8.38 45.77
N GLY A 27 13.45 9.15 46.29
CA GLY A 27 14.41 8.66 47.28
C GLY A 27 15.33 7.56 46.71
N THR A 28 15.82 6.67 47.57
CA THR A 28 16.81 5.62 47.26
C THR A 28 16.22 4.32 46.68
N GLN A 29 14.90 4.18 46.59
CA GLN A 29 14.21 2.96 46.13
C GLN A 29 13.84 3.07 44.64
N THR A 30 14.83 3.28 43.77
CA THR A 30 14.61 3.37 42.32
C THR A 30 15.34 2.26 41.59
N GLU A 31 14.65 1.59 40.67
CA GLU A 31 15.26 0.69 39.69
C GLU A 31 15.63 1.50 38.43
N PRO A 32 16.91 1.87 38.23
CA PRO A 32 17.31 2.69 37.10
C PRO A 32 17.28 1.86 35.81
N SER A 33 16.58 2.38 34.79
CA SER A 33 16.74 1.92 33.41
C SER A 33 17.78 2.80 32.71
N ILE A 34 18.79 2.18 32.11
CA ILE A 34 19.86 2.87 31.39
C ILE A 34 19.69 2.56 29.90
N THR A 35 19.48 3.59 29.09
CA THR A 35 19.46 3.47 27.63
C THR A 35 20.85 3.73 27.08
N ALA A 36 21.46 2.70 26.48
CA ALA A 36 22.71 2.83 25.73
C ALA A 36 22.39 2.84 24.23
N VAL A 37 23.00 3.76 23.48
CA VAL A 37 22.83 3.87 22.03
C VAL A 37 24.12 3.44 21.37
N ALA A 38 24.09 2.34 20.61
CA ALA A 38 25.21 1.91 19.80
C ALA A 38 25.42 2.89 18.62
N LYS A 39 26.67 3.13 18.26
CA LYS A 39 27.02 4.02 17.12
C LYS A 39 26.63 3.40 15.77
N GLU A 40 26.59 2.08 15.69
CA GLU A 40 26.24 1.30 14.50
C GLU A 40 25.33 0.13 14.86
N VAL A 41 24.40 -0.21 13.95
CA VAL A 41 23.39 -1.26 14.13
C VAL A 41 24.03 -2.66 14.19
N SER A 42 25.09 -2.90 13.39
CA SER A 42 25.85 -4.15 13.39
C SER A 42 26.61 -4.43 14.69
N GLY A 43 26.84 -3.40 15.50
CA GLY A 43 27.54 -3.50 16.78
C GLY A 43 26.64 -3.74 17.97
N VAL A 44 25.31 -3.82 17.79
CA VAL A 44 24.35 -3.91 18.89
C VAL A 44 24.49 -5.24 19.65
N ASP A 45 24.58 -6.37 18.96
CA ASP A 45 24.74 -7.68 19.60
C ASP A 45 26.04 -7.76 20.43
N ALA A 46 27.15 -7.31 19.83
CA ALA A 46 28.44 -7.25 20.52
C ALA A 46 28.42 -6.26 21.70
N ALA A 47 27.72 -5.13 21.57
CA ALA A 47 27.57 -4.17 22.67
C ALA A 47 26.74 -4.76 23.82
N ILE A 48 25.66 -5.49 23.52
CA ILE A 48 24.83 -6.17 24.52
C ILE A 48 25.66 -7.21 25.28
N GLU A 49 26.47 -8.00 24.58
CA GLU A 49 27.35 -8.99 25.22
C GLU A 49 28.40 -8.33 26.12
N ASN A 50 29.06 -7.28 25.64
CA ASN A 50 30.03 -6.52 26.44
C ASN A 50 29.39 -5.86 27.67
N ILE A 51 28.20 -5.27 27.53
CA ILE A 51 27.47 -4.67 28.66
C ILE A 51 27.11 -5.73 29.69
N LYS A 52 26.61 -6.91 29.25
CA LYS A 52 26.33 -8.02 30.16
C LYS A 52 27.60 -8.47 30.88
N ALA A 53 28.71 -8.64 30.17
CA ALA A 53 29.98 -9.06 30.75
C ALA A 53 30.45 -8.08 31.85
N VAL A 54 30.46 -6.78 31.55
CA VAL A 54 30.88 -5.73 32.50
C VAL A 54 29.93 -5.67 33.71
N LEU A 55 28.62 -5.80 33.51
CA LEU A 55 27.65 -5.78 34.61
C LEU A 55 27.76 -7.02 35.50
N THR A 56 27.96 -8.21 34.92
CA THR A 56 28.15 -9.45 35.68
C THR A 56 29.46 -9.45 36.48
N GLU A 57 30.53 -8.87 35.92
CA GLU A 57 31.82 -8.73 36.62
C GLU A 57 31.72 -7.78 37.82
N ASN A 58 31.11 -6.61 37.64
CA ASN A 58 31.01 -5.59 38.69
C ASN A 58 29.92 -5.90 39.74
N TYR A 59 28.88 -6.66 39.38
CA TYR A 59 27.74 -6.93 40.24
C TYR A 59 27.29 -8.41 40.17
N PRO A 60 28.07 -9.34 40.74
CA PRO A 60 27.82 -10.78 40.63
C PRO A 60 26.54 -11.30 41.32
N LYS A 61 25.86 -10.46 42.12
CA LYS A 61 24.56 -10.78 42.75
C LYS A 61 23.40 -9.94 42.18
N GLY A 62 23.65 -9.11 41.17
CA GLY A 62 22.63 -8.27 40.56
C GLY A 62 21.84 -9.02 39.49
N ASN A 63 20.52 -8.82 39.47
CA ASN A 63 19.67 -9.25 38.36
C ASN A 63 19.58 -8.11 37.35
N PHE A 64 20.09 -8.33 36.14
CA PHE A 64 20.04 -7.35 35.06
C PHE A 64 19.32 -7.94 33.86
N SER A 65 18.37 -7.18 33.30
CA SER A 65 17.74 -7.50 32.02
C SER A 65 18.23 -6.51 30.98
N VAL A 66 18.86 -7.03 29.92
CA VAL A 66 19.25 -6.21 28.76
C VAL A 66 18.32 -6.58 27.63
N THR A 67 17.49 -5.61 27.23
CA THR A 67 16.52 -5.77 26.13
C THR A 67 16.99 -4.95 24.94
N ASP A 68 17.01 -5.57 23.76
CA ASP A 68 17.28 -4.86 22.52
C ASP A 68 15.99 -4.22 21.98
N ALA A 69 15.97 -2.89 21.91
CA ALA A 69 14.88 -2.15 21.29
C ALA A 69 14.90 -2.27 19.75
N GLY A 70 16.07 -2.51 19.14
CA GLY A 70 16.25 -2.69 17.70
C GLY A 70 15.56 -3.95 17.18
N SER A 71 15.83 -5.10 17.81
CA SER A 71 15.20 -6.38 17.48
C SER A 71 13.67 -6.34 17.46
N ALA A 72 13.04 -5.61 18.39
CA ALA A 72 11.59 -5.45 18.41
C ALA A 72 11.07 -4.62 17.22
N MET A 73 11.80 -3.56 16.84
CA MET A 73 11.48 -2.72 15.69
C MET A 73 11.75 -3.44 14.37
N ASP A 74 12.80 -4.25 14.29
CA ASP A 74 13.13 -5.09 13.15
C ASP A 74 12.08 -6.19 12.94
N ALA A 75 11.63 -6.84 14.02
CA ALA A 75 10.54 -7.80 13.98
C ALA A 75 9.23 -7.15 13.48
N ALA A 76 8.88 -5.98 14.01
CA ALA A 76 7.70 -5.23 13.56
C ALA A 76 7.80 -4.83 12.08
N THR A 77 8.97 -4.37 11.64
CA THR A 77 9.24 -4.01 10.24
C THR A 77 9.14 -5.23 9.33
N SER A 78 9.72 -6.36 9.74
CA SER A 78 9.65 -7.63 9.00
C SER A 78 8.21 -8.13 8.86
N SER A 79 7.40 -8.07 9.93
CA SER A 79 5.98 -8.38 9.87
C SER A 79 5.21 -7.44 8.94
N ALA A 80 5.46 -6.14 9.01
CA ALA A 80 4.84 -5.16 8.11
C ALA A 80 5.19 -5.44 6.64
N ASN A 81 6.45 -5.77 6.35
CA ASN A 81 6.91 -6.10 5.01
C ASN A 81 6.27 -7.38 4.48
N THR A 82 6.11 -8.38 5.35
CA THR A 82 5.40 -9.63 5.01
C THR A 82 3.94 -9.36 4.68
N LEU A 83 3.24 -8.57 5.49
CA LEU A 83 1.86 -8.16 5.20
C LEU A 83 1.76 -7.36 3.90
N ALA A 84 2.68 -6.44 3.65
CA ALA A 84 2.74 -5.69 2.40
C ALA A 84 2.91 -6.61 1.18
N MET A 85 3.78 -7.63 1.29
CA MET A 85 3.98 -8.61 0.23
C MET A 85 2.71 -9.45 -0.04
N LEU A 86 1.98 -9.84 1.00
CA LEU A 86 0.69 -10.52 0.88
C LEU A 86 -0.35 -9.63 0.18
N LEU A 87 -0.46 -8.37 0.60
CA LEU A 87 -1.36 -7.40 -0.03
C LEU A 87 -1.01 -7.17 -1.50
N PHE A 88 0.28 -7.10 -1.83
CA PHE A 88 0.74 -6.98 -3.21
C PHE A 88 0.37 -8.20 -4.06
N ALA A 89 0.52 -9.41 -3.52
CA ALA A 89 0.11 -10.64 -4.21
C ALA A 89 -1.40 -10.66 -4.49
N VAL A 90 -2.22 -10.31 -3.50
CA VAL A 90 -3.69 -10.21 -3.66
C VAL A 90 -4.05 -9.12 -4.67
N ALA A 91 -3.42 -7.95 -4.58
CA ALA A 91 -3.63 -6.85 -5.50
C ALA A 91 -3.31 -7.25 -6.96
N THR A 92 -2.26 -8.05 -7.17
CA THR A 92 -1.90 -8.55 -8.50
C THR A 92 -2.99 -9.47 -9.07
N ILE A 93 -3.56 -10.35 -8.25
CA ILE A 93 -4.66 -11.23 -8.68
C ILE A 93 -5.89 -10.39 -9.05
N VAL A 94 -6.28 -9.45 -8.19
CA VAL A 94 -7.43 -8.56 -8.43
C VAL A 94 -7.20 -7.69 -9.68
N PHE A 95 -5.98 -7.21 -9.90
CA PHE A 95 -5.59 -6.48 -11.10
C PHE A 95 -5.82 -7.31 -12.37
N VAL A 96 -5.36 -8.56 -12.39
CA VAL A 96 -5.54 -9.45 -13.55
C VAL A 96 -7.01 -9.77 -13.79
N VAL A 97 -7.74 -10.16 -12.73
CA VAL A 97 -9.17 -10.52 -12.84
C VAL A 97 -10.01 -9.32 -13.27
N GLY A 98 -9.78 -8.15 -12.66
CA GLY A 98 -10.45 -6.90 -13.03
C GLY A 98 -10.12 -6.47 -14.46
N GLY A 99 -8.86 -6.60 -14.87
CA GLY A 99 -8.41 -6.32 -16.23
C GLY A 99 -9.07 -7.21 -17.28
N ILE A 100 -9.17 -8.51 -17.02
CA ILE A 100 -9.90 -9.46 -17.88
C ILE A 100 -11.38 -9.06 -17.99
N GLY A 101 -11.99 -8.60 -16.88
CA GLY A 101 -13.35 -8.08 -16.88
C GLY A 101 -13.53 -6.89 -17.83
N ILE A 102 -12.64 -5.90 -17.75
CA ILE A 102 -12.65 -4.73 -18.66
C ILE A 102 -12.50 -5.19 -20.12
N MET A 103 -11.53 -6.08 -20.39
CA MET A 103 -11.30 -6.61 -21.73
C MET A 103 -12.56 -7.31 -22.27
N ASN A 104 -13.26 -8.10 -21.46
CA ASN A 104 -14.44 -8.83 -21.90
C ASN A 104 -15.61 -7.89 -22.24
N VAL A 105 -15.87 -6.89 -21.40
CA VAL A 105 -16.93 -5.89 -21.66
C VAL A 105 -16.66 -5.14 -22.97
N LEU A 106 -15.41 -4.67 -23.16
CA LEU A 106 -15.02 -4.00 -24.41
C LEU A 106 -15.09 -4.93 -25.62
N PHE A 107 -14.72 -6.21 -25.47
CA PHE A 107 -14.80 -7.17 -26.56
C PHE A 107 -16.24 -7.41 -27.02
N VAL A 108 -17.18 -7.51 -26.08
CA VAL A 108 -18.61 -7.61 -26.39
C VAL A 108 -19.13 -6.33 -27.04
N SER A 109 -18.78 -5.15 -26.49
CA SER A 109 -19.16 -3.84 -27.07
C SER A 109 -18.69 -3.70 -28.52
N VAL A 110 -17.48 -4.14 -28.84
CA VAL A 110 -16.94 -4.16 -30.22
C VAL A 110 -17.75 -5.08 -31.12
N GLN A 111 -18.19 -6.25 -30.64
CA GLN A 111 -18.99 -7.18 -31.44
C GLN A 111 -20.37 -6.60 -31.76
N GLU A 112 -21.03 -5.99 -30.78
CA GLU A 112 -22.33 -5.35 -30.99
C GLU A 112 -22.24 -4.21 -32.01
N ARG A 113 -21.15 -3.44 -31.99
CA ARG A 113 -20.91 -2.32 -32.91
C ARG A 113 -20.15 -2.71 -34.19
N THR A 114 -19.88 -4.00 -34.42
CA THR A 114 -19.15 -4.46 -35.61
C THR A 114 -19.77 -4.01 -36.95
N PRO A 115 -21.10 -4.02 -37.13
CA PRO A 115 -21.72 -3.54 -38.37
C PRO A 115 -21.46 -2.05 -38.62
N GLU A 116 -21.54 -1.23 -37.56
CA GLU A 116 -21.28 0.22 -37.64
C GLU A 116 -19.83 0.51 -38.02
N ILE A 117 -18.88 -0.20 -37.41
CA ILE A 117 -17.45 -0.11 -37.72
C ILE A 117 -17.18 -0.51 -39.18
N GLY A 118 -17.88 -1.53 -39.68
CA GLY A 118 -17.80 -1.99 -41.06
C GLY A 118 -18.20 -0.90 -42.06
N ILE A 119 -19.32 -0.21 -41.80
CA ILE A 119 -19.80 0.91 -42.62
C ILE A 119 -18.80 2.07 -42.59
N LEU A 120 -18.32 2.45 -41.40
CA LEU A 120 -17.33 3.52 -41.21
C LEU A 120 -16.02 3.26 -41.97
N LYS A 121 -15.53 2.01 -41.96
CA LYS A 121 -14.34 1.65 -42.75
C LYS A 121 -14.60 1.62 -44.24
N ALA A 122 -15.78 1.19 -44.69
CA ALA A 122 -16.14 1.18 -46.10
C ALA A 122 -16.16 2.60 -46.70
N ILE A 123 -16.52 3.61 -45.91
CA ILE A 123 -16.45 5.03 -46.32
C ILE A 123 -15.07 5.68 -46.11
N GLY A 124 -14.07 4.91 -45.67
CA GLY A 124 -12.66 5.36 -45.57
C GLY A 124 -12.23 5.90 -44.21
N CYS A 125 -12.94 5.62 -43.11
CA CYS A 125 -12.49 6.02 -41.78
C CYS A 125 -11.15 5.34 -41.43
N PRO A 126 -10.12 6.09 -40.98
CA PRO A 126 -8.84 5.51 -40.64
C PRO A 126 -8.95 4.63 -39.38
N SER A 127 -8.28 3.48 -39.40
CA SER A 127 -8.21 2.55 -38.26
C SER A 127 -7.81 3.22 -36.93
N GLY A 128 -6.98 4.27 -37.01
CA GLY A 128 -6.56 5.03 -35.83
C GLY A 128 -7.70 5.76 -35.12
N SER A 129 -8.72 6.25 -35.85
CA SER A 129 -9.87 6.91 -35.23
C SER A 129 -10.73 5.93 -34.44
N ILE A 130 -10.96 4.74 -35.01
CA ILE A 130 -11.72 3.65 -34.35
C ILE A 130 -10.96 3.15 -33.12
N LEU A 131 -9.64 2.99 -33.23
CA LEU A 131 -8.79 2.63 -32.08
C LEU A 131 -8.94 3.64 -30.94
N LEU A 132 -8.87 4.94 -31.26
CA LEU A 132 -8.91 6.01 -30.28
C LEU A 132 -10.28 6.13 -29.60
N GLU A 133 -11.37 5.91 -30.34
CA GLU A 133 -12.73 5.87 -29.79
C GLU A 133 -12.89 4.78 -28.72
N PHE A 134 -12.55 3.53 -29.05
CA PHE A 134 -12.65 2.43 -28.09
C PHE A 134 -11.65 2.56 -26.94
N LEU A 135 -10.45 3.12 -27.18
CA LEU A 135 -9.49 3.38 -26.12
C LEU A 135 -9.99 4.47 -25.16
N LEU A 136 -10.62 5.53 -25.68
CA LEU A 136 -11.27 6.54 -24.85
C LEU A 136 -12.41 5.93 -24.03
N GLU A 137 -13.23 5.06 -24.62
CA GLU A 137 -14.29 4.36 -23.90
C GLU A 137 -13.71 3.56 -22.72
N ALA A 138 -12.61 2.83 -22.94
CA ALA A 138 -11.88 2.13 -21.88
C ALA A 138 -11.37 3.09 -20.79
N VAL A 139 -10.74 4.19 -21.18
CA VAL A 139 -10.24 5.22 -20.26
C VAL A 139 -11.37 5.82 -19.43
N PHE A 140 -12.54 6.08 -20.02
CA PHE A 140 -13.71 6.57 -19.28
C PHE A 140 -14.23 5.54 -18.28
N MET A 141 -14.25 4.24 -18.62
CA MET A 141 -14.59 3.19 -17.66
C MET A 141 -13.59 3.15 -16.49
N GLY A 142 -12.29 3.26 -16.79
CA GLY A 142 -11.23 3.31 -15.77
C GLY A 142 -11.33 4.53 -14.87
N LEU A 143 -11.60 5.71 -15.45
CA LEU A 143 -11.77 6.96 -14.71
C LEU A 143 -13.01 6.93 -13.84
N ALA A 144 -14.15 6.46 -14.37
CA ALA A 144 -15.39 6.32 -13.61
C ALA A 144 -15.20 5.33 -12.44
N GLY A 145 -14.60 4.16 -12.69
CA GLY A 145 -14.31 3.18 -11.66
C GLY A 145 -13.33 3.70 -10.60
N GLY A 146 -12.28 4.40 -11.01
CA GLY A 146 -11.30 5.01 -10.12
C GLY A 146 -11.90 6.09 -9.22
N VAL A 147 -12.70 7.00 -9.79
CA VAL A 147 -13.40 8.04 -9.02
C VAL A 147 -14.40 7.42 -8.06
N LEU A 148 -15.22 6.46 -8.52
CA LEU A 148 -16.17 5.75 -7.66
C LEU A 148 -15.46 5.00 -6.52
N GLY A 149 -14.33 4.34 -6.81
CA GLY A 149 -13.53 3.65 -5.80
C GLY A 149 -13.00 4.61 -4.72
N VAL A 150 -12.47 5.77 -5.13
CA VAL A 150 -12.01 6.81 -4.19
C VAL A 150 -13.18 7.35 -3.36
N VAL A 151 -14.33 7.65 -3.99
CA VAL A 151 -15.51 8.14 -3.28
C VAL A 151 -16.02 7.12 -2.26
N LEU A 152 -16.10 5.83 -2.65
CA LEU A 152 -16.51 4.75 -1.75
C LEU A 152 -15.54 4.57 -0.59
N SER A 153 -14.24 4.82 -0.80
CA SER A 153 -13.23 4.71 0.26
C SER A 153 -13.54 5.64 1.43
N PHE A 154 -14.03 6.86 1.18
CA PHE A 154 -14.41 7.80 2.24
C PHE A 154 -15.56 7.30 3.11
N GLY A 155 -16.44 6.43 2.59
CA GLY A 155 -17.49 5.78 3.37
C GLY A 155 -16.99 4.56 4.17
N ILE A 156 -16.01 3.84 3.64
CA ILE A 156 -15.47 2.62 4.25
C ILE A 156 -14.47 2.93 5.38
N ILE A 157 -13.66 3.98 5.24
CA ILE A 157 -12.68 4.39 6.26
C ILE A 157 -13.30 4.56 7.65
N PRO A 158 -14.37 5.37 7.85
CA PRO A 158 -14.95 5.55 9.20
C PRO A 158 -15.57 4.26 9.74
N LEU A 159 -16.09 3.39 8.87
CA LEU A 159 -16.59 2.06 9.27
C LEU A 159 -15.47 1.19 9.85
N ILE A 160 -14.27 1.23 9.27
CA ILE A 160 -13.11 0.50 9.78
C ILE A 160 -12.59 1.12 11.09
N GLU A 161 -12.61 2.44 11.20
CA GLU A 161 -12.21 3.14 12.43
C GLU A 161 -13.08 2.75 13.64
N MET A 162 -14.36 2.42 13.43
CA MET A 162 -15.24 1.90 14.49
C MET A 162 -14.75 0.57 15.07
N PHE A 163 -14.00 -0.23 14.31
CA PHE A 163 -13.40 -1.48 14.79
C PHE A 163 -12.06 -1.26 15.51
N GLY A 164 -11.67 -0.01 15.77
CA GLY A 164 -10.47 0.35 16.52
C GLY A 164 -9.18 0.38 15.68
N MET A 165 -9.30 0.31 14.35
CA MET A 165 -8.16 0.38 13.43
C MET A 165 -8.07 1.77 12.82
N ARG A 166 -7.04 2.54 13.19
CA ARG A 166 -6.80 3.87 12.61
C ARG A 166 -6.20 3.74 11.21
N LEU A 167 -6.81 4.41 10.25
CA LEU A 167 -6.33 4.48 8.87
C LEU A 167 -5.84 5.89 8.56
N GLU A 168 -4.56 6.02 8.20
CA GLU A 168 -4.04 7.29 7.68
C GLU A 168 -4.36 7.40 6.19
N THR A 169 -5.07 8.46 5.82
CA THR A 169 -5.37 8.77 4.43
C THR A 169 -4.28 9.68 3.86
N SER A 170 -3.81 9.37 2.66
CA SER A 170 -2.80 10.16 1.95
C SER A 170 -3.34 10.62 0.61
N LEU A 171 -3.26 11.92 0.34
CA LEU A 171 -3.66 12.51 -0.94
C LEU A 171 -2.89 11.88 -2.11
N MET A 172 -1.62 11.56 -1.89
CA MET A 172 -0.78 10.89 -2.89
C MET A 172 -1.29 9.47 -3.20
N GLY A 173 -1.83 8.78 -2.20
CA GLY A 173 -2.45 7.46 -2.37
C GLY A 173 -3.68 7.50 -3.29
N TYR A 174 -4.55 8.50 -3.12
CA TYR A 174 -5.71 8.67 -4.00
C TYR A 174 -5.31 9.00 -5.44
N MET A 175 -4.30 9.86 -5.65
CA MET A 175 -3.80 10.16 -6.99
C MET A 175 -3.21 8.92 -7.66
N LEU A 176 -2.41 8.14 -6.92
CA LEU A 176 -1.85 6.88 -7.44
C LEU A 176 -2.95 5.88 -7.80
N ALA A 177 -4.02 5.78 -7.02
CA ALA A 177 -5.15 4.91 -7.32
C ALA A 177 -5.84 5.28 -8.66
N ILE A 178 -6.05 6.58 -8.91
CA ILE A 178 -6.65 7.05 -10.17
C ILE A 178 -5.71 6.78 -11.35
N ILE A 179 -4.42 7.10 -11.21
CA ILE A 179 -3.42 6.83 -12.27
C ILE A 179 -3.35 5.33 -12.56
N PHE A 180 -3.37 4.50 -11.52
CA PHE A 180 -3.38 3.06 -11.67
C PHE A 180 -4.63 2.60 -12.43
N ALA A 181 -5.82 3.05 -12.04
CA ALA A 181 -7.07 2.71 -12.73
C ALA A 181 -7.09 3.11 -14.22
N LEU A 182 -6.51 4.27 -14.55
CA LEU A 182 -6.35 4.70 -15.94
C LEU A 182 -5.36 3.80 -16.70
N ALA A 183 -4.23 3.48 -16.08
CA ALA A 183 -3.23 2.59 -16.66
C ALA A 183 -3.80 1.18 -16.90
N THR A 184 -4.56 0.63 -15.94
CA THR A 184 -5.17 -0.69 -16.05
C THR A 184 -6.19 -0.73 -17.21
N ALA A 185 -7.09 0.25 -17.28
CA ALA A 185 -8.12 0.31 -18.29
C ALA A 185 -7.53 0.51 -19.70
N THR A 186 -6.49 1.34 -19.82
CA THR A 186 -5.76 1.53 -21.08
C THR A 186 -5.06 0.24 -21.53
N LEU A 187 -4.37 -0.45 -20.61
CA LEU A 187 -3.65 -1.69 -20.92
C LEU A 187 -4.58 -2.80 -21.41
N PHE A 188 -5.65 -3.08 -20.67
CA PHE A 188 -6.58 -4.17 -20.99
C PHE A 188 -7.56 -3.80 -22.11
N GLY A 189 -7.89 -2.51 -22.27
CA GLY A 189 -8.73 -2.01 -23.35
C GLY A 189 -8.01 -1.88 -24.70
N PHE A 190 -6.68 -1.82 -24.71
CA PHE A 190 -5.91 -1.68 -25.95
C PHE A 190 -6.12 -2.85 -26.92
N TYR A 191 -6.14 -4.09 -26.43
CA TYR A 191 -6.29 -5.27 -27.28
C TYR A 191 -7.65 -5.33 -28.04
N PRO A 192 -8.82 -5.21 -27.37
CA PRO A 192 -10.10 -5.19 -28.08
C PRO A 192 -10.22 -3.98 -29.00
N ALA A 193 -9.75 -2.79 -28.59
CA ALA A 193 -9.74 -1.59 -29.43
C ALA A 193 -8.89 -1.79 -30.70
N TYR A 194 -7.73 -2.42 -30.57
CA TYR A 194 -6.88 -2.79 -31.70
C TYR A 194 -7.56 -3.79 -32.62
N LYS A 195 -8.23 -4.80 -32.07
CA LYS A 195 -8.99 -5.78 -32.86
C LYS A 195 -10.11 -5.09 -33.66
N ALA A 196 -10.85 -4.17 -33.04
CA ALA A 196 -11.88 -3.35 -33.71
C ALA A 196 -11.28 -2.53 -34.88
N SER A 197 -10.16 -1.88 -34.63
CA SER A 197 -9.44 -1.07 -35.63
C SER A 197 -8.97 -1.88 -36.86
N LYS A 198 -8.86 -3.20 -36.75
CA LYS A 198 -8.42 -4.12 -37.82
C LYS A 198 -9.51 -4.97 -38.48
N LEU A 199 -10.77 -4.86 -38.06
CA LEU A 199 -11.92 -5.49 -38.74
C LEU A 199 -11.96 -5.19 -40.25
N VAL A 200 -12.20 -6.21 -41.08
CA VAL A 200 -12.30 -6.07 -42.54
C VAL A 200 -13.75 -5.72 -42.92
N PRO A 201 -14.00 -4.73 -43.80
CA PRO A 201 -15.36 -4.26 -44.12
C PRO A 201 -16.29 -5.35 -44.65
N ILE A 202 -15.75 -6.27 -45.47
CA ILE A 202 -16.52 -7.36 -46.07
C ILE A 202 -17.04 -8.32 -45.00
N GLU A 203 -16.20 -8.70 -44.03
CA GLU A 203 -16.61 -9.60 -42.94
C GLU A 203 -17.65 -8.94 -42.03
N ALA A 204 -17.50 -7.64 -41.75
CA ALA A 204 -18.40 -6.89 -40.88
C ALA A 204 -19.82 -6.72 -41.43
N LEU A 205 -20.01 -6.75 -42.76
CA LEU A 205 -21.31 -6.60 -43.43
C LEU A 205 -22.00 -7.93 -43.74
N THR A 206 -21.26 -9.04 -43.75
CA THR A 206 -21.80 -10.40 -43.98
C THR A 206 -22.25 -11.11 -42.70
N LEU A 207 -21.90 -10.59 -41.53
CA LEU A 207 -22.41 -11.02 -40.23
C LEU A 207 -23.84 -10.49 -40.05
N ASN A 208 -24.80 -11.16 -40.68
CA ASN A 208 -26.25 -11.02 -40.46
C ASN A 208 -26.86 -12.41 -40.36
#